data_AF-A0A819W707-F1
#
_entry.id   AF-A0A819W707-F1
#
_cell.length_a   1.000
_cell.length_b   1.000
_cell.length_c   1.000
_cell.angle_alpha   90.00
_cell.angle_beta   90.00
_cell.angle_gamma   90.00
#
_symmetry.space_group_name_H-M   'P 1'
#
loop_
_entity.id
_entity.type
_entity.pdbx_description
1 polymer ?
#
loop_
_entity_poly.entity_id
_entity_poly.type
_entity_poly.pdbx_seq_one_letter_code
_entity_poly.pdbx_strand_id
1 'polypeptide(L)'
;MQIERLERHKIFLSTLRSKNTIEIAIKQAELDKNEATLTNLKYELQERNDLKNQNIHEHQRLLNQFSPTANKEHDVVDAQNHLLLSLNVLEEQIQQTTQDLYKNEELLHMKDSYHKQCQVKMEKTREEIQSNQEHIEELKKKTEEIHQRKQTLLFEKDTLEKKSQQLNETVSVLTTILKEKSENHICSPQQTDDNQAAVKYIELELEDVRQNIRTIEELKYDDELCNAQRQLNQYNLERKNQEIEEHQLEKTLESFEEIHKNKTNQLAHYQQNLNVVEESLCQIQTTIKSFEANQIQLCNDVEHLENQQDELLSKLTDLTVESDNLRELKEEAIQKWRYTGSEYVAAQHQWLQRKRDKYQHKNRWKDATVKERRLRIELDQCIQEKRLTEIYEQQCYHEVETKSSGSMVLSDVPLAASLAPMGVFSLIGARITAAYATENPSLFQKSNLQMNYRQNIAEVDYKRLKLMDKLETARFRSTDFGEKYSQIVTAFIQDEEEVQRKSVFCMESRATAEKYIKEHRDVCACTNEVEHKLRMINDKLQQTQEQIKNTKNDIHLYKELRKMKTSQIDALKETMKDLNELIENQSQSIKELRDVIQQKQATLSNTIQYIDKHISIVKKLEGMN
;
A
#
# COMPACT_ATOMS: atom_id res chain seq x y z
N MET A 1 41.63 66.95 52.62
CA MET A 1 40.83 67.21 51.40
C MET A 1 41.32 66.51 50.13
N GLN A 2 42.62 66.53 49.76
CA GLN A 2 43.08 65.85 48.53
C GLN A 2 43.05 64.30 48.61
N ILE A 3 43.31 63.71 49.78
CA ILE A 3 43.32 62.24 49.96
C ILE A 3 41.91 61.63 49.82
N GLU A 4 40.89 62.20 50.48
CA GLU A 4 39.49 61.76 50.30
C GLU A 4 39.00 61.85 48.86
N ARG A 5 39.47 62.85 48.10
CA ARG A 5 39.10 63.01 46.69
C ARG A 5 39.69 61.89 45.85
N LEU A 6 40.93 61.48 46.14
CA LEU A 6 41.59 60.34 45.49
C LEU A 6 40.96 59.00 45.88
N GLU A 7 40.54 58.82 47.12
CA GLU A 7 39.84 57.59 47.55
C GLU A 7 38.46 57.46 46.91
N ARG A 8 37.67 58.54 46.83
CA ARG A 8 36.39 58.53 46.09
C ARG A 8 36.61 58.26 44.60
N HIS A 9 37.67 58.79 44.01
CA HIS A 9 38.01 58.52 42.62
C HIS A 9 38.46 57.07 42.39
N LYS A 10 39.22 56.49 43.34
CA LYS A 10 39.62 55.08 43.30
C LYS A 10 38.42 54.14 43.44
N ILE A 11 37.48 54.45 44.34
CA ILE A 11 36.23 53.69 44.49
C ILE A 11 35.39 53.82 43.21
N PHE A 12 35.25 55.02 42.65
CA PHE A 12 34.53 55.23 41.40
C PHE A 12 35.14 54.43 40.24
N LEU A 13 36.47 54.47 40.06
CA LEU A 13 37.15 53.71 39.02
C LEU A 13 37.09 52.19 39.25
N SER A 14 37.10 51.74 40.51
CA SER A 14 36.88 50.35 40.88
C SER A 14 35.47 49.88 40.50
N THR A 15 34.45 50.69 40.80
CA THR A 15 33.05 50.41 40.44
C THR A 15 32.82 50.49 38.94
N LEU A 16 33.51 51.40 38.24
CA LEU A 16 33.44 51.49 36.79
C LEU A 16 34.10 50.26 36.12
N ARG A 17 35.24 49.81 36.66
CA ARG A 17 35.89 48.57 36.22
C ARG A 17 35.00 47.35 36.45
N SER A 18 34.39 47.20 37.62
CA SER A 18 33.51 46.06 37.89
C SER A 18 32.27 46.06 36.99
N LYS A 19 31.67 47.23 36.75
CA LYS A 19 30.57 47.37 35.77
C LYS A 19 30.99 46.99 34.36
N ASN A 20 32.15 47.47 33.89
CA ASN A 20 32.66 47.10 32.57
C ASN A 20 32.97 45.60 32.48
N THR A 21 33.51 44.98 33.53
CA THR A 21 33.77 43.53 33.55
C THR A 21 32.48 42.73 33.48
N ILE A 22 31.43 43.16 34.18
CA ILE A 22 30.10 42.53 34.12
C ILE A 22 29.49 42.70 32.73
N GLU A 23 29.58 43.89 32.12
CA GLU A 23 29.04 44.13 30.78
C GLU A 23 29.78 43.33 29.70
N ILE A 24 31.10 43.16 29.83
CA ILE A 24 31.89 42.28 28.97
C ILE A 24 31.49 40.81 29.15
N ALA A 25 31.26 40.36 30.39
CA ALA A 25 30.82 38.99 30.65
C ALA A 25 29.42 38.70 30.11
N ILE A 26 28.50 39.67 30.19
CA ILE A 26 27.16 39.55 29.60
C ILE A 26 27.25 39.46 28.07
N LYS A 27 28.02 40.35 27.43
CA LYS A 27 28.23 40.31 25.97
C LYS A 27 28.92 39.02 25.52
N GLN A 28 29.83 38.47 26.32
CA GLN A 28 30.47 37.19 26.04
C GLN A 28 29.46 36.03 26.13
N ALA A 29 28.61 36.00 27.16
CA ALA A 29 27.56 34.99 27.28
C ALA A 29 26.52 35.07 26.14
N GLU A 30 26.20 36.28 25.66
CA GLU A 30 25.36 36.48 24.48
C GLU A 30 26.03 35.99 23.19
N LEU A 31 27.35 36.22 23.04
CA LEU A 31 28.16 35.69 21.95
C LEU A 31 28.17 34.16 21.96
N ASP A 32 28.45 33.54 23.11
CA ASP A 32 28.50 32.08 23.25
C ASP A 32 27.11 31.45 22.96
N LYS A 33 26.03 32.12 23.40
CA LYS A 33 24.66 31.72 23.08
C LYS A 33 24.39 31.80 21.58
N ASN A 34 24.80 32.90 20.93
CA ASN A 34 24.65 33.10 19.49
C ASN A 34 25.49 32.11 18.67
N GLU A 35 26.69 31.75 19.13
CA GLU A 35 27.50 30.70 18.52
C GLU A 35 26.82 29.32 18.63
N ALA A 36 26.21 28.99 19.76
CA ALA A 36 25.44 27.76 19.91
C ALA A 36 24.25 27.71 18.92
N THR A 37 23.50 28.81 18.76
CA THR A 37 22.42 28.90 17.77
C THR A 37 22.94 28.80 16.34
N LEU A 38 24.09 29.41 16.02
CA LEU A 38 24.73 29.30 14.71
C LEU A 38 25.18 27.87 14.39
N THR A 39 25.67 27.15 15.40
CA THR A 39 26.04 25.73 15.24
C THR A 39 24.80 24.87 14.97
N ASN A 40 23.71 25.08 15.71
CA ASN A 40 22.43 24.39 15.46
C ASN A 40 21.86 24.70 14.07
N LEU A 41 21.85 25.96 13.65
CA LEU A 41 21.39 26.36 12.32
C LEU A 41 22.26 25.78 11.21
N LYS A 42 23.57 25.59 11.44
CA LYS A 42 24.46 24.87 10.51
C LYS A 42 24.10 23.39 10.42
N TYR A 43 23.80 22.73 11.55
CA TYR A 43 23.32 21.35 11.54
C TYR A 43 21.98 21.21 10.81
N GLU A 44 21.02 22.09 11.04
CA GLU A 44 19.73 22.10 10.34
C GLU A 44 19.89 22.38 8.82
N LEU A 45 20.80 23.27 8.44
CA LEU A 45 21.13 23.52 7.03
C LEU A 45 21.80 22.30 6.38
N GLN A 46 22.66 21.61 7.11
CA GLN A 46 23.30 20.39 6.66
C GLN A 46 22.28 19.26 6.49
N GLU A 47 21.41 19.05 7.47
CA GLU A 47 20.31 18.10 7.41
C GLU A 47 19.34 18.41 6.25
N ARG A 48 19.02 19.70 6.03
CA ARG A 48 18.24 20.11 4.84
C ARG A 48 18.96 19.85 3.52
N ASN A 49 20.28 20.05 3.47
CA ASN A 49 21.06 19.74 2.28
C ASN A 49 21.16 18.23 2.04
N ASP A 50 21.30 17.44 3.11
CA ASP A 50 21.32 15.98 3.04
C ASP A 50 19.95 15.46 2.59
N LEU A 51 18.85 15.99 3.15
CA LEU A 51 17.49 15.71 2.69
C LEU A 51 17.27 16.16 1.25
N LYS A 52 17.79 17.33 0.83
CA LYS A 52 17.71 17.79 -0.56
C LYS A 52 18.49 16.88 -1.50
N ASN A 53 19.67 16.43 -1.11
CA ASN A 53 20.49 15.50 -1.88
C ASN A 53 19.85 14.11 -1.94
N GLN A 54 19.24 13.66 -0.84
CA GLN A 54 18.48 12.43 -0.77
C GLN A 54 17.24 12.51 -1.66
N ASN A 55 16.55 13.66 -1.67
CA ASN A 55 15.41 13.91 -2.56
C ASN A 55 15.86 14.05 -4.02
N ILE A 56 17.02 14.64 -4.33
CA ILE A 56 17.59 14.62 -5.70
C ILE A 56 17.96 13.20 -6.13
N HIS A 57 18.54 12.39 -5.24
CA HIS A 57 18.84 10.99 -5.50
C HIS A 57 17.58 10.14 -5.63
N GLU A 58 16.53 10.43 -4.86
CA GLU A 58 15.24 9.77 -4.97
C GLU A 58 14.50 10.23 -6.24
N HIS A 59 14.61 11.49 -6.63
CA HIS A 59 14.12 12.01 -7.90
C HIS A 59 14.88 11.41 -9.08
N GLN A 60 16.21 11.22 -8.98
CA GLN A 60 17.02 10.52 -9.98
C GLN A 60 16.77 9.01 -9.99
N ARG A 61 16.47 8.41 -8.84
CA ARG A 61 16.10 6.99 -8.72
C ARG A 61 14.71 6.76 -9.29
N LEU A 62 13.76 7.65 -9.05
CA LEU A 62 12.46 7.69 -9.71
C LEU A 62 12.64 7.96 -11.20
N LEU A 63 13.46 8.94 -11.62
CA LEU A 63 13.78 9.17 -13.04
C LEU A 63 14.44 7.97 -13.72
N ASN A 64 15.26 7.20 -13.01
CA ASN A 64 15.90 5.99 -13.53
C ASN A 64 14.97 4.76 -13.48
N GLN A 65 14.04 4.71 -12.52
CA GLN A 65 12.94 3.73 -12.49
C GLN A 65 11.84 4.06 -13.53
N PHE A 66 11.73 5.32 -13.93
CA PHE A 66 10.89 5.82 -15.02
C PHE A 66 11.66 5.97 -16.35
N SER A 67 12.97 5.69 -16.39
CA SER A 67 13.75 5.55 -17.62
C SER A 67 13.77 4.09 -18.05
N PRO A 68 12.58 3.58 -18.39
CA PRO A 68 12.34 3.28 -19.79
C PRO A 68 11.12 4.06 -20.30
N THR A 69 11.16 5.39 -20.25
CA THR A 69 10.17 6.23 -20.96
C THR A 69 10.80 7.44 -21.65
N ALA A 70 11.98 7.26 -22.25
CA ALA A 70 12.47 8.14 -23.32
C ALA A 70 11.75 7.93 -24.67
N ASN A 71 10.58 7.27 -24.66
CA ASN A 71 9.68 7.12 -25.81
C ASN A 71 8.33 7.82 -25.62
N LYS A 72 8.07 8.55 -24.52
CA LYS A 72 6.70 9.07 -24.26
C LYS A 72 6.37 10.45 -24.83
N GLU A 73 7.30 11.17 -25.46
CA GLU A 73 6.89 12.20 -26.43
C GLU A 73 6.46 11.55 -27.75
N HIS A 74 7.12 10.45 -28.16
CA HIS A 74 6.70 9.68 -29.31
C HIS A 74 5.41 8.91 -29.02
N ASP A 75 5.18 8.37 -27.82
CA ASP A 75 3.95 7.64 -27.47
C ASP A 75 2.78 8.57 -27.13
N VAL A 76 3.01 9.81 -26.70
CA VAL A 76 1.93 10.81 -26.56
C VAL A 76 1.57 11.37 -27.94
N VAL A 77 2.56 11.63 -28.81
CA VAL A 77 2.30 11.99 -30.21
C VAL A 77 1.71 10.81 -30.97
N ASP A 78 2.11 9.58 -30.70
CA ASP A 78 1.58 8.37 -31.33
C ASP A 78 0.23 8.01 -30.73
N ALA A 79 -0.02 8.18 -29.42
CA ALA A 79 -1.35 8.02 -28.85
C ALA A 79 -2.30 9.15 -29.29
N GLN A 80 -1.81 10.39 -29.46
CA GLN A 80 -2.60 11.49 -30.03
C GLN A 80 -2.84 11.27 -31.52
N ASN A 81 -1.84 10.80 -32.29
CA ASN A 81 -1.99 10.44 -33.69
C ASN A 81 -2.88 9.21 -33.85
N HIS A 82 -2.82 8.24 -32.93
CA HIS A 82 -3.67 7.06 -32.94
C HIS A 82 -5.09 7.40 -32.49
N LEU A 83 -5.28 8.35 -31.56
CA LEU A 83 -6.59 8.92 -31.24
C LEU A 83 -7.13 9.75 -32.40
N LEU A 84 -6.30 10.53 -33.08
CA LEU A 84 -6.68 11.34 -34.25
C LEU A 84 -7.01 10.45 -35.45
N LEU A 85 -6.22 9.39 -35.68
CA LEU A 85 -6.50 8.37 -36.69
C LEU A 85 -7.75 7.57 -36.33
N SER A 86 -7.93 7.17 -35.07
CA SER A 86 -9.16 6.51 -34.62
C SER A 86 -10.38 7.43 -34.71
N LEU A 87 -10.23 8.72 -34.43
CA LEU A 87 -11.28 9.72 -34.58
C LEU A 87 -11.60 9.96 -36.06
N ASN A 88 -10.60 10.10 -36.93
CA ASN A 88 -10.80 10.23 -38.37
C ASN A 88 -11.43 8.96 -38.98
N VAL A 89 -11.02 7.78 -38.51
CA VAL A 89 -11.63 6.50 -38.92
C VAL A 89 -13.07 6.41 -38.42
N LEU A 90 -13.35 6.84 -37.19
CA LEU A 90 -14.73 6.92 -36.67
C LEU A 90 -15.54 7.96 -37.43
N GLU A 91 -14.97 9.09 -37.80
CA GLU A 91 -15.64 10.17 -38.54
C GLU A 91 -15.90 9.75 -40.00
N GLU A 92 -14.96 9.06 -40.65
CA GLU A 92 -15.17 8.39 -41.94
C GLU A 92 -16.20 7.28 -41.83
N GLN A 93 -16.18 6.46 -40.78
CA GLN A 93 -17.20 5.44 -40.55
C GLN A 93 -18.57 6.04 -40.30
N ILE A 94 -18.66 7.15 -39.56
CA ILE A 94 -19.91 7.89 -39.35
C ILE A 94 -20.36 8.48 -40.68
N GLN A 95 -19.50 9.16 -41.44
CA GLN A 95 -19.86 9.70 -42.76
C GLN A 95 -20.28 8.61 -43.75
N GLN A 96 -19.60 7.47 -43.74
CA GLN A 96 -19.94 6.31 -44.56
C GLN A 96 -21.27 5.72 -44.11
N THR A 97 -21.49 5.54 -42.81
CA THR A 97 -22.76 5.03 -42.26
C THR A 97 -23.90 6.01 -42.52
N THR A 98 -23.65 7.32 -42.43
CA THR A 98 -24.61 8.37 -42.77
C THR A 98 -24.92 8.39 -44.27
N GLN A 99 -23.92 8.24 -45.14
CA GLN A 99 -24.15 8.06 -46.58
C GLN A 99 -24.92 6.79 -46.88
N ASP A 100 -24.62 5.69 -46.20
CA ASP A 100 -25.30 4.42 -46.38
C ASP A 100 -26.72 4.47 -45.81
N LEU A 101 -26.96 5.26 -44.75
CA LEU A 101 -28.30 5.59 -44.25
C LEU A 101 -29.06 6.46 -45.25
N TYR A 102 -28.46 7.50 -45.82
CA TYR A 102 -29.11 8.30 -46.87
C TYR A 102 -29.41 7.47 -48.13
N LYS A 103 -28.49 6.60 -48.56
CA LYS A 103 -28.73 5.65 -49.65
C LYS A 103 -29.84 4.66 -49.28
N ASN A 104 -29.88 4.18 -48.04
CA ASN A 104 -30.93 3.27 -47.58
C ASN A 104 -32.29 3.99 -47.48
N GLU A 105 -32.33 5.26 -47.09
CA GLU A 105 -33.53 6.09 -47.04
C GLU A 105 -34.03 6.41 -48.46
N GLU A 106 -33.12 6.72 -49.39
CA GLU A 106 -33.43 6.81 -50.82
C GLU A 106 -33.94 5.48 -51.36
N LEU A 107 -33.32 4.35 -51.02
CA LEU A 107 -33.78 3.01 -51.39
C LEU A 107 -35.14 2.67 -50.74
N LEU A 108 -35.43 3.17 -49.54
CA LEU A 108 -36.72 3.01 -48.87
C LEU A 108 -37.80 3.82 -49.60
N HIS A 109 -37.52 5.08 -49.93
CA HIS A 109 -38.41 5.91 -50.74
C HIS A 109 -38.60 5.35 -52.15
N MET A 110 -37.54 4.79 -52.74
CA MET A 110 -37.60 4.11 -54.03
C MET A 110 -38.43 2.84 -53.91
N LYS A 111 -38.26 2.05 -52.85
CA LYS A 111 -39.07 0.86 -52.53
C LYS A 111 -40.54 1.24 -52.33
N ASP A 112 -40.85 2.30 -51.58
CA ASP A 112 -42.23 2.75 -51.36
C ASP A 112 -42.86 3.28 -52.66
N SER A 113 -42.08 4.01 -53.46
CA SER A 113 -42.48 4.46 -54.79
C SER A 113 -42.73 3.28 -55.74
N TYR A 114 -41.81 2.30 -55.77
CA TYR A 114 -41.95 1.07 -56.55
C TYR A 114 -43.10 0.21 -56.04
N HIS A 115 -43.29 0.08 -54.73
CA HIS A 115 -44.39 -0.66 -54.14
C HIS A 115 -45.72 -0.01 -54.51
N LYS A 116 -45.83 1.32 -54.43
CA LYS A 116 -47.01 2.06 -54.86
C LYS A 116 -47.24 1.95 -56.36
N GLN A 117 -46.19 1.98 -57.18
CA GLN A 117 -46.29 1.74 -58.62
C GLN A 117 -46.71 0.30 -58.94
N CYS A 118 -46.17 -0.69 -58.23
CA CYS A 118 -46.54 -2.09 -58.34
C CYS A 118 -47.99 -2.29 -57.90
N GLN A 119 -48.43 -1.64 -56.82
CA GLN A 119 -49.81 -1.71 -56.34
C GLN A 119 -50.77 -1.10 -57.36
N VAL A 120 -50.47 0.09 -57.90
CA VAL A 120 -51.27 0.73 -58.96
C VAL A 120 -51.28 -0.13 -60.23
N LYS A 121 -50.14 -0.71 -60.62
CA LYS A 121 -50.07 -1.63 -61.76
C LYS A 121 -50.88 -2.90 -61.51
N MET A 122 -50.76 -3.53 -60.33
CA MET A 122 -51.53 -4.71 -59.97
C MET A 122 -53.03 -4.44 -59.97
N GLU A 123 -53.46 -3.29 -59.44
CA GLU A 123 -54.88 -2.89 -59.44
C GLU A 123 -55.37 -2.69 -60.88
N LYS A 124 -54.58 -1.99 -61.70
CA LYS A 124 -54.87 -1.81 -63.13
C LYS A 124 -54.91 -3.14 -63.88
N THR A 125 -53.99 -4.05 -63.61
CA THR A 125 -53.97 -5.39 -64.21
C THR A 125 -55.16 -6.23 -63.71
N ARG A 126 -55.60 -6.07 -62.46
CA ARG A 126 -56.83 -6.72 -61.97
C ARG A 126 -58.07 -6.19 -62.70
N GLU A 127 -58.19 -4.88 -62.87
CA GLU A 127 -59.26 -4.26 -63.65
C GLU A 127 -59.24 -4.73 -65.10
N GLU A 128 -58.06 -4.79 -65.73
CA GLU A 128 -57.89 -5.32 -67.09
C GLU A 128 -58.23 -6.82 -67.17
N ILE A 129 -57.83 -7.64 -66.19
CA ILE A 129 -58.19 -9.07 -66.11
C ILE A 129 -59.71 -9.22 -65.97
N GLN A 130 -60.35 -8.42 -65.12
CA GLN A 130 -61.79 -8.49 -64.90
C GLN A 130 -62.56 -8.05 -66.15
N SER A 131 -62.14 -6.95 -66.78
CA SER A 131 -62.70 -6.49 -68.06
C SER A 131 -62.50 -7.53 -69.17
N ASN A 132 -61.32 -8.16 -69.24
CA ASN A 132 -61.04 -9.23 -70.19
C ASN A 132 -61.87 -10.49 -69.89
N GLN A 133 -62.13 -10.84 -68.62
CA GLN A 133 -63.01 -11.94 -68.25
C GLN A 133 -64.46 -11.69 -68.71
N GLU A 134 -64.96 -10.47 -68.51
CA GLU A 134 -66.28 -10.07 -69.01
C GLU A 134 -66.35 -10.16 -70.55
N HIS A 135 -65.30 -9.70 -71.23
CA HIS A 135 -65.22 -9.78 -72.69
C HIS A 135 -65.11 -11.22 -73.19
N ILE A 136 -64.38 -12.09 -72.49
CA ILE A 136 -64.29 -13.53 -72.79
C ILE A 136 -65.65 -14.20 -72.62
N GLU A 137 -66.42 -13.88 -71.58
CA GLU A 137 -67.77 -14.44 -71.42
C GLU A 137 -68.76 -13.93 -72.46
N GLU A 138 -68.65 -12.66 -72.86
CA GLU A 138 -69.43 -12.13 -73.98
C GLU A 138 -69.07 -12.83 -75.31
N LEU A 139 -67.77 -13.06 -75.54
CA LEU A 139 -67.30 -13.79 -76.72
C LEU A 139 -67.71 -15.26 -76.70
N LYS A 140 -67.69 -15.95 -75.55
CA LYS A 140 -68.24 -17.30 -75.42
C LYS A 140 -69.71 -17.34 -75.78
N LYS A 141 -70.50 -16.40 -75.26
CA LYS A 141 -71.92 -16.28 -75.58
C LYS A 141 -72.15 -16.06 -77.08
N LYS A 142 -71.42 -15.14 -77.72
CA LYS A 142 -71.48 -14.92 -79.18
C LYS A 142 -71.04 -16.14 -79.97
N THR A 143 -70.01 -16.87 -79.51
CA THR A 143 -69.54 -18.09 -80.16
C THR A 143 -70.59 -19.20 -80.08
N GLU A 144 -71.27 -19.33 -78.93
CA GLU A 144 -72.38 -20.27 -78.75
C GLU A 144 -73.57 -19.92 -79.64
N GLU A 145 -73.93 -18.64 -79.73
CA GLU A 145 -74.98 -18.12 -80.62
C GLU A 145 -74.66 -18.38 -82.10
N ILE A 146 -73.41 -18.15 -82.52
CA ILE A 146 -72.94 -18.46 -83.87
C ILE A 146 -72.95 -19.97 -84.12
N HIS A 147 -72.53 -20.79 -83.14
CA HIS A 147 -72.55 -22.24 -83.28
C HIS A 147 -73.98 -22.78 -83.46
N GLN A 148 -74.93 -22.28 -82.67
CA GLN A 148 -76.35 -22.60 -82.83
C GLN A 148 -76.87 -22.12 -84.20
N ARG A 149 -76.51 -20.91 -84.63
CA ARG A 149 -76.91 -20.38 -85.94
C ARG A 149 -76.34 -21.21 -87.09
N LYS A 150 -75.09 -21.66 -86.99
CA LYS A 150 -74.43 -22.53 -87.96
C LYS A 150 -75.11 -23.90 -88.05
N GLN A 151 -75.47 -24.51 -86.91
CA GLN A 151 -76.22 -25.76 -86.91
C GLN A 151 -77.58 -25.60 -87.60
N THR A 152 -78.30 -24.50 -87.35
CA THR A 152 -79.56 -24.18 -88.03
C THR A 152 -79.35 -23.99 -89.54
N LEU A 153 -78.33 -23.25 -89.95
CA LEU A 153 -78.01 -23.03 -91.37
C LEU A 153 -77.57 -24.30 -92.09
N LEU A 154 -76.83 -25.20 -91.44
CA LEU A 154 -76.48 -26.51 -91.99
C LEU A 154 -77.72 -27.39 -92.17
N PHE A 155 -78.63 -27.38 -91.20
CA PHE A 155 -79.90 -28.10 -91.31
C PHE A 155 -80.80 -27.51 -92.41
N GLU A 156 -80.86 -26.18 -92.54
CA GLU A 156 -81.56 -25.49 -93.63
C GLU A 156 -80.93 -25.82 -94.99
N LYS A 157 -79.60 -25.85 -95.10
CA LYS A 157 -78.88 -26.26 -96.31
C LYS A 157 -79.22 -27.70 -96.71
N ASP A 158 -79.12 -28.67 -95.79
CA ASP A 158 -79.49 -30.08 -96.06
C ASP A 158 -80.94 -30.22 -96.54
N THR A 159 -81.84 -29.42 -95.97
CA THR A 159 -83.27 -29.43 -96.32
C THR A 159 -83.50 -28.82 -97.71
N LEU A 160 -82.81 -27.72 -98.01
CA LEU A 160 -82.85 -27.06 -99.32
C LEU A 160 -82.19 -27.91 -100.41
N GLU A 161 -81.11 -28.63 -100.11
CA GLU A 161 -80.47 -29.58 -101.04
C GLU A 161 -81.40 -30.75 -101.39
N LYS A 162 -82.08 -31.33 -100.39
CA LYS A 162 -83.11 -32.35 -100.64
C LYS A 162 -84.26 -31.81 -101.48
N LYS A 163 -84.73 -30.59 -101.20
CA LYS A 163 -85.79 -29.92 -101.97
C LYS A 163 -85.33 -29.63 -103.41
N SER A 164 -84.08 -29.21 -103.59
CA SER A 164 -83.44 -29.01 -104.91
C SER A 164 -83.32 -30.32 -105.69
N GLN A 165 -82.96 -31.43 -105.04
CA GLN A 165 -82.96 -32.76 -105.68
C GLN A 165 -84.36 -33.16 -106.13
N GLN A 166 -85.36 -33.06 -105.25
CA GLN A 166 -86.75 -33.38 -105.59
C GLN A 166 -87.30 -32.52 -106.74
N LEU A 167 -87.03 -31.20 -106.71
CA LEU A 167 -87.42 -30.29 -107.78
C LEU A 167 -86.69 -30.62 -109.09
N ASN A 168 -85.38 -30.94 -109.07
CA ASN A 168 -84.64 -31.37 -110.26
C ASN A 168 -85.21 -32.67 -110.86
N GLU A 169 -85.54 -33.65 -110.02
CA GLU A 169 -86.19 -34.90 -110.46
C GLU A 169 -87.56 -34.61 -111.07
N THR A 170 -88.34 -33.73 -110.45
CA THR A 170 -89.67 -33.33 -110.94
C THR A 170 -89.58 -32.61 -112.28
N VAL A 171 -88.64 -31.67 -112.44
CA VAL A 171 -88.34 -31.02 -113.73
C VAL A 171 -87.96 -32.08 -114.76
N SER A 172 -87.01 -32.98 -114.45
CA SER A 172 -86.58 -34.04 -115.38
C SER A 172 -87.74 -34.93 -115.84
N VAL A 173 -88.62 -35.35 -114.92
CA VAL A 173 -89.81 -36.16 -115.24
C VAL A 173 -90.80 -35.37 -116.10
N LEU A 174 -91.10 -34.12 -115.74
CA LEU A 174 -92.02 -33.26 -116.51
C LEU A 174 -91.46 -32.95 -117.90
N THR A 175 -90.16 -32.70 -118.05
CA THR A 175 -89.50 -32.51 -119.35
C THR A 175 -89.59 -33.76 -120.21
N THR A 176 -89.45 -34.95 -119.61
CA THR A 176 -89.57 -36.23 -120.31
C THR A 176 -91.01 -36.50 -120.77
N ILE A 177 -91.99 -36.25 -119.90
CA ILE A 177 -93.43 -36.36 -120.24
C ILE A 177 -93.83 -35.36 -121.33
N LEU A 178 -93.32 -34.12 -121.27
CA LEU A 178 -93.53 -33.10 -122.32
C LEU A 178 -92.94 -33.53 -123.66
N LYS A 179 -91.79 -34.20 -123.65
CA LYS A 179 -91.12 -34.74 -124.85
C LYS A 179 -91.86 -35.95 -125.43
N GLU A 180 -92.34 -36.86 -124.59
CA GLU A 180 -93.18 -38.00 -125.01
C GLU A 180 -94.56 -37.56 -125.53
N LYS A 181 -95.13 -36.48 -124.97
CA LYS A 181 -96.41 -35.92 -125.44
C LYS A 181 -96.26 -35.11 -126.74
N SER A 182 -95.13 -34.45 -126.97
CA SER A 182 -94.87 -33.74 -128.23
C SER A 182 -94.57 -34.71 -129.39
N GLU A 183 -93.98 -35.88 -129.11
CA GLU A 183 -93.68 -36.92 -130.10
C GLU A 183 -94.92 -37.78 -130.48
N ASN A 184 -95.96 -37.87 -129.63
CA ASN A 184 -97.13 -38.74 -129.87
C ASN A 184 -98.40 -38.05 -130.42
N HIS A 185 -98.40 -36.75 -130.74
CA HIS A 185 -99.53 -36.04 -131.39
C HIS A 185 -100.91 -36.19 -130.69
N ILE A 186 -100.97 -36.20 -129.35
CA ILE A 186 -102.24 -36.30 -128.57
C ILE A 186 -102.60 -35.01 -127.80
N CYS A 187 -101.76 -33.97 -127.77
CA CYS A 187 -102.06 -32.72 -127.06
C CYS A 187 -102.38 -31.53 -127.98
N SER A 188 -103.34 -30.69 -127.58
CA SER A 188 -103.65 -29.43 -128.25
C SER A 188 -102.59 -28.36 -127.90
N PRO A 189 -102.35 -27.36 -128.77
CA PRO A 189 -101.31 -26.35 -128.58
C PRO A 189 -101.36 -25.65 -127.21
N GLN A 190 -102.58 -25.39 -126.70
CA GLN A 190 -102.83 -24.73 -125.42
C GLN A 190 -102.28 -25.52 -124.21
N GLN A 191 -102.37 -26.86 -124.22
CA GLN A 191 -101.87 -27.69 -123.13
C GLN A 191 -100.34 -27.78 -123.10
N THR A 192 -99.68 -27.62 -124.24
CA THR A 192 -98.21 -27.56 -124.31
C THR A 192 -97.70 -26.27 -123.67
N ASP A 193 -98.32 -25.14 -123.97
CA ASP A 193 -97.93 -23.83 -123.43
C ASP A 193 -98.14 -23.74 -121.91
N ASP A 194 -99.26 -24.26 -121.39
CA ASP A 194 -99.53 -24.27 -119.94
C ASP A 194 -98.55 -25.17 -119.16
N ASN A 195 -98.18 -26.32 -119.73
CA ASN A 195 -97.19 -27.21 -119.11
C ASN A 195 -95.75 -26.65 -119.20
N GLN A 196 -95.44 -25.91 -120.27
CA GLN A 196 -94.14 -25.25 -120.43
C GLN A 196 -94.01 -24.03 -119.52
N ALA A 197 -95.11 -23.34 -119.20
CA ALA A 197 -95.17 -22.32 -118.17
C ALA A 197 -94.97 -22.90 -116.75
N ALA A 198 -95.54 -24.07 -116.46
CA ALA A 198 -95.36 -24.75 -115.18
C ALA A 198 -93.90 -25.20 -114.95
N VAL A 199 -93.23 -25.75 -115.99
CA VAL A 199 -91.80 -26.10 -115.90
C VAL A 199 -90.93 -24.87 -115.64
N LYS A 200 -91.19 -23.74 -116.33
CA LYS A 200 -90.48 -22.47 -116.08
C LYS A 200 -90.64 -21.95 -114.65
N TYR A 201 -91.83 -22.11 -114.05
CA TYR A 201 -92.08 -21.71 -112.67
C TYR A 201 -91.25 -22.54 -111.68
N ILE A 202 -91.19 -23.86 -111.92
CA ILE A 202 -90.39 -24.78 -111.10
C ILE A 202 -88.88 -24.53 -111.27
N GLU A 203 -88.41 -24.19 -112.47
CA GLU A 203 -87.02 -23.79 -112.72
C GLU A 203 -86.65 -22.49 -111.99
N LEU A 204 -87.57 -21.53 -111.89
CA LEU A 204 -87.39 -20.29 -111.11
C LEU A 204 -87.28 -20.57 -109.60
N GLU A 205 -88.13 -21.44 -109.05
CA GLU A 205 -88.00 -21.87 -107.65
C GLU A 205 -86.69 -22.63 -107.41
N LEU A 206 -86.23 -23.44 -108.37
CA LEU A 206 -84.96 -24.15 -108.27
C LEU A 206 -83.76 -23.20 -108.26
N GLU A 207 -83.79 -22.15 -109.08
CA GLU A 207 -82.72 -21.15 -109.09
C GLU A 207 -82.72 -20.30 -107.82
N ASP A 208 -83.88 -19.99 -107.25
CA ASP A 208 -83.98 -19.32 -105.94
C ASP A 208 -83.41 -20.19 -104.81
N VAL A 209 -83.70 -21.50 -104.81
CA VAL A 209 -83.09 -22.47 -103.88
C VAL A 209 -81.56 -22.56 -104.07
N ARG A 210 -81.07 -22.59 -105.32
CA ARG A 210 -79.62 -22.59 -105.62
C ARG A 210 -78.94 -21.29 -105.20
N GLN A 211 -79.63 -20.16 -105.32
CA GLN A 211 -79.10 -18.86 -104.90
C GLN A 211 -79.03 -18.78 -103.36
N ASN A 212 -80.03 -19.32 -102.66
CA ASN A 212 -80.00 -19.43 -101.20
C ASN A 212 -78.88 -20.36 -100.71
N ILE A 213 -78.64 -21.50 -101.38
CA ILE A 213 -77.49 -22.39 -101.08
C ILE A 213 -76.16 -21.65 -101.28
N ARG A 214 -75.99 -20.91 -102.40
CA ARG A 214 -74.80 -20.10 -102.66
C ARG A 214 -74.59 -19.01 -101.59
N THR A 215 -75.66 -18.36 -101.16
CA THR A 215 -75.59 -17.32 -100.12
C THR A 215 -75.15 -17.90 -98.77
N ILE A 216 -75.54 -19.14 -98.44
CA ILE A 216 -75.10 -19.84 -97.23
C ILE A 216 -73.63 -20.27 -97.33
N GLU A 217 -73.16 -20.67 -98.51
CA GLU A 217 -71.75 -21.01 -98.76
C GLU A 217 -70.83 -19.76 -98.76
N GLU A 218 -71.37 -18.60 -99.12
CA GLU A 218 -70.66 -17.30 -99.08
C GLU A 218 -70.66 -16.63 -97.69
N LEU A 219 -71.35 -17.18 -96.69
CA LEU A 219 -71.24 -16.74 -95.28
C LEU A 219 -69.87 -17.18 -94.70
N LYS A 220 -68.89 -16.33 -95.02
CA LYS A 220 -67.45 -16.30 -94.73
C LYS A 220 -66.95 -17.02 -93.47
N TYR A 221 -66.16 -18.07 -93.71
CA TYR A 221 -65.20 -18.65 -92.76
C TYR A 221 -63.96 -17.76 -92.50
N ASP A 222 -63.64 -16.82 -93.39
CA ASP A 222 -62.44 -15.95 -93.29
C ASP A 222 -62.47 -14.97 -92.11
N ASP A 223 -63.66 -14.48 -91.72
CA ASP A 223 -63.80 -13.55 -90.59
C ASP A 223 -63.60 -14.26 -89.24
N GLU A 224 -64.01 -15.54 -89.14
CA GLU A 224 -63.79 -16.39 -87.96
C GLU A 224 -62.31 -16.74 -87.78
N LEU A 225 -61.61 -17.08 -88.87
CA LEU A 225 -60.17 -17.33 -88.85
C LEU A 225 -59.38 -16.07 -88.45
N CYS A 226 -59.75 -14.91 -88.99
CA CYS A 226 -59.10 -13.64 -88.65
C CYS A 226 -59.28 -13.27 -87.17
N ASN A 227 -60.47 -13.49 -86.60
CA ASN A 227 -60.72 -13.25 -85.17
C ASN A 227 -59.96 -14.23 -84.27
N ALA A 228 -59.92 -15.53 -84.62
CA ALA A 228 -59.16 -16.52 -83.87
C ALA A 228 -57.65 -16.20 -83.87
N GLN A 229 -57.11 -15.73 -85.00
CA GLN A 229 -55.72 -15.31 -85.12
C GLN A 229 -55.39 -14.04 -84.31
N ARG A 230 -56.32 -13.06 -84.25
CA ARG A 230 -56.16 -11.87 -83.40
C ARG A 230 -56.13 -12.23 -81.92
N GLN A 231 -57.06 -13.09 -81.47
CA GLN A 231 -57.09 -13.56 -80.09
C GLN A 231 -55.80 -14.31 -79.73
N LEU A 232 -55.30 -15.17 -80.62
CA LEU A 232 -54.02 -15.86 -80.42
C LEU A 232 -52.85 -14.89 -80.27
N ASN A 233 -52.77 -13.85 -81.10
CA ASN A 233 -51.74 -12.82 -80.99
C ASN A 233 -51.82 -12.02 -79.69
N GLN A 234 -53.05 -11.71 -79.24
CA GLN A 234 -53.27 -11.03 -77.97
C GLN A 234 -52.83 -11.89 -76.77
N TYR A 235 -53.22 -13.16 -76.73
CA TYR A 235 -52.77 -14.07 -75.66
C TYR A 235 -51.25 -14.28 -75.66
N ASN A 236 -50.61 -14.34 -76.83
CA ASN A 236 -49.15 -14.41 -76.92
C ASN A 236 -48.45 -13.15 -76.38
N LEU A 237 -49.05 -11.97 -76.55
CA LEU A 237 -48.56 -10.72 -75.98
C LEU A 237 -48.71 -10.71 -74.45
N GLU A 238 -49.88 -11.12 -73.95
CA GLU A 238 -50.16 -11.25 -72.51
C GLU A 238 -49.20 -12.23 -71.84
N ARG A 239 -48.93 -13.39 -72.48
CA ARG A 239 -47.94 -14.35 -72.01
C ARG A 239 -46.55 -13.72 -71.84
N LYS A 240 -46.06 -12.98 -72.85
CA LYS A 240 -44.74 -12.33 -72.76
C LYS A 240 -44.69 -11.26 -71.66
N ASN A 241 -45.76 -10.50 -71.48
CA ASN A 241 -45.84 -9.51 -70.42
C ASN A 241 -45.81 -10.18 -69.03
N GLN A 242 -46.52 -11.29 -68.86
CA GLN A 242 -46.50 -12.09 -67.64
C GLN A 242 -45.11 -12.68 -67.36
N GLU A 243 -44.41 -13.22 -68.37
CA GLU A 243 -43.02 -13.71 -68.25
C GLU A 243 -42.05 -12.60 -67.81
N ILE A 244 -42.21 -11.37 -68.34
CA ILE A 244 -41.39 -10.22 -67.93
C ILE A 244 -41.66 -9.81 -66.49
N GLU A 245 -42.94 -9.76 -66.08
CA GLU A 245 -43.32 -9.44 -64.69
C GLU A 245 -42.80 -10.48 -63.70
N GLU A 246 -42.93 -11.78 -64.02
CA GLU A 246 -42.39 -12.87 -63.20
C GLU A 246 -40.88 -12.70 -63.00
N HIS A 247 -40.14 -12.45 -64.09
CA HIS A 247 -38.69 -12.27 -64.00
C HIS A 247 -38.28 -11.03 -63.18
N GLN A 248 -39.07 -9.95 -63.19
CA GLN A 248 -38.84 -8.78 -62.33
C GLN A 248 -39.11 -9.09 -60.85
N LEU A 249 -40.15 -9.87 -60.56
CA LEU A 249 -40.46 -10.31 -59.21
C LEU A 249 -39.39 -11.26 -58.66
N GLU A 250 -38.88 -12.20 -59.47
CA GLU A 250 -37.77 -13.08 -59.11
C GLU A 250 -36.50 -12.31 -58.75
N LYS A 251 -36.10 -11.32 -59.57
CA LYS A 251 -34.96 -10.45 -59.25
C LYS A 251 -35.15 -9.66 -57.95
N THR A 252 -36.38 -9.23 -57.70
CA THR A 252 -36.71 -8.54 -56.45
C THR A 252 -36.60 -9.50 -55.28
N LEU A 253 -37.11 -10.72 -55.41
CA LEU A 253 -37.00 -11.76 -54.39
C LEU A 253 -35.53 -12.08 -54.06
N GLU A 254 -34.68 -12.28 -55.07
CA GLU A 254 -33.24 -12.53 -54.88
C GLU A 254 -32.56 -11.40 -54.08
N SER A 255 -32.86 -10.15 -54.42
CA SER A 255 -32.35 -8.98 -53.69
C SER A 255 -32.80 -8.97 -52.23
N PHE A 256 -34.08 -9.26 -51.95
CA PHE A 256 -34.58 -9.34 -50.58
C PHE A 256 -33.94 -10.50 -49.79
N GLU A 257 -33.74 -11.66 -50.42
CA GLU A 257 -33.07 -12.81 -49.80
C GLU A 257 -31.60 -12.52 -49.48
N GLU A 258 -30.89 -11.79 -50.34
CA GLU A 258 -29.52 -11.35 -50.09
C GLU A 258 -29.45 -10.37 -48.90
N ILE A 259 -30.33 -9.38 -48.86
CA ILE A 259 -30.40 -8.42 -47.75
C ILE A 259 -30.71 -9.17 -46.45
N HIS A 260 -31.70 -10.08 -46.46
CA HIS A 260 -32.05 -10.89 -45.30
C HIS A 260 -30.84 -11.69 -44.80
N LYS A 261 -30.13 -12.39 -45.70
CA LYS A 261 -28.91 -13.14 -45.36
C LYS A 261 -27.84 -12.22 -44.74
N ASN A 262 -27.61 -11.05 -45.31
CA ASN A 262 -26.66 -10.08 -44.78
C ASN A 262 -27.05 -9.61 -43.37
N LYS A 263 -28.33 -9.34 -43.12
CA LYS A 263 -28.84 -8.95 -41.79
C LYS A 263 -28.73 -10.09 -40.77
N THR A 264 -29.04 -11.33 -41.16
CA THR A 264 -28.83 -12.50 -40.30
C THR A 264 -27.36 -12.68 -39.93
N ASN A 265 -26.44 -12.47 -40.87
CA ASN A 265 -25.00 -12.53 -40.59
C ASN A 265 -24.55 -11.40 -39.65
N GLN A 266 -25.08 -10.18 -39.83
CA GLN A 266 -24.83 -9.06 -38.90
C GLN A 266 -25.30 -9.38 -37.48
N LEU A 267 -26.52 -9.94 -37.33
CA LEU A 267 -27.04 -10.37 -36.04
C LEU A 267 -26.13 -11.42 -35.38
N ALA A 268 -25.68 -12.43 -36.12
CA ALA A 268 -24.76 -13.44 -35.61
C ALA A 268 -23.43 -12.83 -35.13
N HIS A 269 -22.92 -11.82 -35.85
CA HIS A 269 -21.72 -11.10 -35.43
C HIS A 269 -21.93 -10.31 -34.13
N TYR A 270 -23.05 -9.60 -34.00
CA TYR A 270 -23.38 -8.90 -32.76
C TYR A 270 -23.59 -9.85 -31.57
N GLN A 271 -24.20 -11.02 -31.79
CA GLN A 271 -24.33 -12.07 -30.78
C GLN A 271 -22.96 -12.55 -30.28
N GLN A 272 -22.01 -12.74 -31.19
CA GLN A 272 -20.64 -13.11 -30.82
C GLN A 272 -19.97 -12.00 -30.00
N ASN A 273 -20.09 -10.75 -30.42
CA ASN A 273 -19.53 -9.60 -29.69
C ASN A 273 -20.16 -9.47 -28.30
N LEU A 274 -21.47 -9.70 -28.17
CA LEU A 274 -22.17 -9.70 -26.89
C LEU A 274 -21.58 -10.75 -25.94
N ASN A 275 -21.40 -11.99 -26.41
CA ASN A 275 -20.81 -13.06 -25.60
C ASN A 275 -19.40 -12.69 -25.09
N VAL A 276 -18.56 -12.11 -25.95
CA VAL A 276 -17.20 -11.68 -25.58
C VAL A 276 -17.23 -10.59 -24.49
N VAL A 277 -18.15 -9.63 -24.60
CA VAL A 277 -18.29 -8.55 -23.60
C VAL A 277 -18.86 -9.10 -22.29
N GLU A 278 -19.81 -10.04 -22.32
CA GLU A 278 -20.36 -10.71 -21.14
C GLU A 278 -19.30 -11.55 -20.41
N GLU A 279 -18.45 -12.27 -21.14
CA GLU A 279 -17.29 -12.99 -20.56
C GLU A 279 -16.31 -12.03 -19.89
N SER A 280 -15.97 -10.92 -20.56
CA SER A 280 -15.11 -9.87 -19.98
C SER A 280 -15.71 -9.28 -18.70
N LEU A 281 -17.02 -9.03 -18.67
CA LEU A 281 -17.73 -8.56 -17.48
C LEU A 281 -17.63 -9.56 -16.32
N CYS A 282 -17.75 -10.86 -16.61
CA CYS A 282 -17.59 -11.93 -15.62
C CYS A 282 -16.17 -11.95 -15.02
N GLN A 283 -15.14 -11.77 -15.85
CA GLN A 283 -13.74 -11.68 -15.41
C GLN A 283 -13.51 -10.45 -14.53
N ILE A 284 -14.03 -9.28 -14.93
CA ILE A 284 -13.98 -8.05 -14.14
C ILE A 284 -14.65 -8.25 -12.78
N GLN A 285 -15.83 -8.88 -12.75
CA GLN A 285 -16.57 -9.14 -11.51
C GLN A 285 -15.81 -10.07 -10.56
N THR A 286 -15.13 -11.08 -11.10
CA THR A 286 -14.26 -11.98 -10.33
C THR A 286 -13.06 -11.23 -9.76
N THR A 287 -12.45 -10.35 -10.56
CA THR A 287 -11.30 -9.52 -10.15
C THR A 287 -11.68 -8.54 -9.03
N ILE A 288 -12.85 -7.89 -9.13
CA ILE A 288 -13.37 -7.02 -8.06
C ILE A 288 -13.52 -7.81 -6.76
N LYS A 289 -14.13 -9.01 -6.81
CA LYS A 289 -14.31 -9.85 -5.61
C LYS A 289 -12.98 -10.26 -4.99
N SER A 290 -11.96 -10.59 -5.79
CA SER A 290 -10.64 -10.91 -5.26
C SER A 290 -9.97 -9.71 -4.59
N PHE A 291 -10.12 -8.51 -5.14
CA PHE A 291 -9.59 -7.31 -4.50
C PHE A 291 -10.36 -6.93 -3.23
N GLU A 292 -11.68 -7.09 -3.20
CA GLU A 292 -12.49 -6.87 -2.00
C GLU A 292 -12.10 -7.86 -0.88
N ALA A 293 -11.86 -9.14 -1.22
CA ALA A 293 -11.34 -10.12 -0.27
C ALA A 293 -9.93 -9.74 0.25
N ASN A 294 -9.03 -9.31 -0.64
CA ASN A 294 -7.70 -8.85 -0.25
C ASN A 294 -7.77 -7.61 0.67
N GLN A 295 -8.66 -6.66 0.37
CA GLN A 295 -8.87 -5.49 1.21
C GLN A 295 -9.34 -5.88 2.62
N ILE A 296 -10.27 -6.82 2.75
CA ILE A 296 -10.73 -7.32 4.04
C ILE A 296 -9.57 -7.95 4.82
N GLN A 297 -8.75 -8.78 4.16
CA GLN A 297 -7.59 -9.40 4.81
C GLN A 297 -6.59 -8.35 5.31
N LEU A 298 -6.26 -7.35 4.48
CA LEU A 298 -5.35 -6.27 4.89
C LEU A 298 -5.92 -5.45 6.05
N CYS A 299 -7.24 -5.20 6.09
CA CYS A 299 -7.88 -4.54 7.23
C CYS A 299 -7.74 -5.36 8.52
N ASN A 300 -7.91 -6.68 8.46
CA ASN A 300 -7.69 -7.56 9.62
C ASN A 300 -6.22 -7.54 10.06
N ASP A 301 -5.28 -7.49 9.11
CA ASP A 301 -3.85 -7.40 9.41
C ASP A 301 -3.51 -6.06 10.10
N VAL A 302 -4.15 -4.95 9.69
CA VAL A 302 -4.03 -3.64 10.38
C VAL A 302 -4.55 -3.74 11.81
N GLU A 303 -5.76 -4.27 12.03
CA GLU A 303 -6.34 -4.42 13.37
C GLU A 303 -5.42 -5.27 14.28
N HIS A 304 -4.87 -6.36 13.76
CA HIS A 304 -3.92 -7.17 14.51
C HIS A 304 -2.63 -6.40 14.84
N LEU A 305 -2.07 -5.64 13.90
CA LEU A 305 -0.87 -4.84 14.13
C LEU A 305 -1.12 -3.68 15.13
N GLU A 306 -2.28 -3.05 15.09
CA GLU A 306 -2.70 -2.01 16.05
C GLU A 306 -2.81 -2.61 17.46
N ASN A 307 -3.43 -3.78 17.61
CA ASN A 307 -3.48 -4.49 18.89
C ASN A 307 -2.08 -4.83 19.44
N GLN A 308 -1.15 -5.26 18.57
CA GLN A 308 0.24 -5.50 18.97
C GLN A 308 0.98 -4.20 19.34
N GLN A 309 0.69 -3.10 18.65
CA GLN A 309 1.24 -1.79 18.97
C GLN A 309 0.77 -1.34 20.36
N ASP A 310 -0.52 -1.47 20.66
CA ASP A 310 -1.11 -1.10 21.95
C ASP A 310 -0.53 -1.94 23.10
N GLU A 311 -0.38 -3.25 22.92
CA GLU A 311 0.25 -4.14 23.91
C GLU A 311 1.70 -3.71 24.21
N LEU A 312 2.48 -3.42 23.16
CA LEU A 312 3.86 -2.97 23.32
C LEU A 312 3.96 -1.56 23.91
N LEU A 313 3.04 -0.64 23.60
CA LEU A 313 2.97 0.69 24.20
C LEU A 313 2.65 0.60 25.70
N SER A 314 1.72 -0.28 26.09
CA SER A 314 1.44 -0.56 27.50
C SER A 314 2.69 -1.07 28.20
N LYS A 315 3.37 -2.07 27.62
CA LYS A 315 4.61 -2.62 28.18
C LYS A 315 5.74 -1.59 28.25
N LEU A 316 5.85 -0.72 27.26
CA LEU A 316 6.85 0.36 27.26
C LEU A 316 6.58 1.35 28.40
N THR A 317 5.31 1.67 28.66
CA THR A 317 4.90 2.53 29.76
C THR A 317 5.29 1.92 31.10
N ASP A 318 5.00 0.63 31.31
CA ASP A 318 5.37 -0.10 32.54
C ASP A 318 6.89 -0.12 32.75
N LEU A 319 7.66 -0.45 31.71
CA LEU A 319 9.13 -0.46 31.76
C LEU A 319 9.71 0.93 31.98
N THR A 320 9.07 1.99 31.49
CA THR A 320 9.49 3.38 31.72
C THR A 320 9.33 3.75 33.19
N VAL A 321 8.19 3.42 33.79
CA VAL A 321 7.94 3.62 35.22
C VAL A 321 8.94 2.82 36.07
N GLU A 322 9.18 1.55 35.72
CA GLU A 322 10.15 0.70 36.40
C GLU A 322 11.58 1.26 36.29
N SER A 323 11.98 1.71 35.10
CA SER A 323 13.28 2.33 34.84
C SER A 323 13.47 3.60 35.66
N ASP A 324 12.46 4.47 35.74
CA ASP A 324 12.51 5.70 36.52
C ASP A 324 12.63 5.42 38.03
N ASN A 325 11.87 4.45 38.55
CA ASN A 325 11.96 4.00 39.95
C ASN A 325 13.35 3.42 40.26
N LEU A 326 13.87 2.56 39.40
CA LEU A 326 15.22 1.99 39.56
C LEU A 326 16.30 3.05 39.43
N ARG A 327 16.09 4.11 38.64
CA ARG A 327 17.05 5.21 38.50
C ARG A 327 17.21 5.97 39.81
N GLU A 328 16.09 6.25 40.48
CA GLU A 328 16.08 6.90 41.79
C GLU A 328 16.77 6.01 42.85
N LEU A 329 16.35 4.75 42.98
CA LEU A 329 16.97 3.78 43.91
C LEU A 329 18.47 3.61 43.66
N LYS A 330 18.89 3.55 42.39
CA LYS A 330 20.29 3.48 41.99
C LYS A 330 21.06 4.71 42.46
N GLU A 331 20.53 5.91 42.25
CA GLU A 331 21.20 7.17 42.63
C GLU A 331 21.32 7.30 44.15
N GLU A 332 20.25 6.98 44.90
CA GLU A 332 20.27 6.94 46.36
C GLU A 332 21.31 5.94 46.90
N ALA A 333 21.35 4.73 46.33
CA ALA A 333 22.33 3.71 46.73
C ALA A 333 23.77 4.13 46.43
N ILE A 334 24.02 4.77 45.29
CA ILE A 334 25.34 5.33 44.95
C ILE A 334 25.74 6.43 45.91
N GLN A 335 24.82 7.34 46.26
CA GLN A 335 25.10 8.41 47.22
C GLN A 335 25.42 7.85 48.61
N LYS A 336 24.64 6.86 49.07
CA LYS A 336 24.90 6.16 50.34
C LYS A 336 26.25 5.45 50.32
N TRP A 337 26.60 4.77 49.23
CA TRP A 337 27.92 4.14 49.08
C TRP A 337 29.06 5.16 49.12
N ARG A 338 28.91 6.32 48.45
CA ARG A 338 29.92 7.40 48.49
C ARG A 338 30.09 7.96 49.89
N TYR A 339 29.00 8.21 50.59
CA TYR A 339 29.02 8.70 51.96
C TYR A 339 29.72 7.73 52.92
N THR A 340 29.30 6.46 52.90
CA THR A 340 29.90 5.41 53.75
C THR A 340 31.35 5.11 53.41
N GLY A 341 31.72 5.20 52.13
CA GLY A 341 33.11 5.14 51.68
C GLY A 341 33.95 6.28 52.26
N SER A 342 33.43 7.51 52.28
CA SER A 342 34.09 8.67 52.90
C SER A 342 34.28 8.48 54.40
N GLU A 343 33.26 8.02 55.12
CA GLU A 343 33.34 7.74 56.56
C GLU A 343 34.33 6.63 56.89
N TYR A 344 34.37 5.57 56.07
CA TYR A 344 35.34 4.48 56.20
C TYR A 344 36.76 4.99 56.01
N VAL A 345 37.02 5.80 54.96
CA VAL A 345 38.33 6.40 54.71
C VAL A 345 38.75 7.31 55.86
N ALA A 346 37.84 8.13 56.39
CA ALA A 346 38.10 8.98 57.55
C ALA A 346 38.49 8.16 58.80
N ALA A 347 37.73 7.10 59.10
CA ALA A 347 38.04 6.20 60.22
C ALA A 347 39.38 5.48 60.02
N GLN A 348 39.68 5.05 58.78
CA GLN A 348 40.96 4.42 58.45
C GLN A 348 42.14 5.37 58.67
N HIS A 349 42.00 6.64 58.28
CA HIS A 349 43.01 7.67 58.53
C HIS A 349 43.21 7.90 60.03
N GLN A 350 42.13 8.00 60.81
CA GLN A 350 42.19 8.17 62.26
C GLN A 350 42.89 6.99 62.94
N TRP A 351 42.52 5.76 62.57
CA TRP A 351 43.15 4.54 63.08
C TRP A 351 44.64 4.47 62.74
N LEU A 352 45.03 4.81 61.50
CA LEU A 352 46.45 4.87 61.09
C LEU A 352 47.23 5.92 61.89
N GLN A 353 46.61 7.06 62.19
CA GLN A 353 47.20 8.09 63.03
C GLN A 353 47.39 7.57 64.48
N ARG A 354 46.37 6.95 65.07
CA ARG A 354 46.49 6.32 66.41
C ARG A 354 47.52 5.21 66.45
N LYS A 355 47.64 4.42 65.38
CA LYS A 355 48.67 3.38 65.26
C LYS A 355 50.06 3.98 65.38
N ARG A 356 50.30 5.11 64.70
CA ARG A 356 51.57 5.86 64.78
C ARG A 356 51.81 6.40 66.19
N ASP A 357 50.80 7.02 66.81
CA ASP A 357 50.91 7.56 68.17
C ASP A 357 51.20 6.45 69.20
N LYS A 358 50.53 5.29 69.07
CA LYS A 358 50.78 4.10 69.91
C LYS A 358 52.25 3.68 69.86
N TYR A 359 52.85 3.61 68.67
CA TYR A 359 54.27 3.27 68.53
C TYR A 359 55.19 4.32 69.16
N GLN A 360 54.92 5.61 68.92
CA GLN A 360 55.72 6.70 69.49
C GLN A 360 55.67 6.72 71.02
N HIS A 361 54.48 6.58 71.61
CA HIS A 361 54.29 6.58 73.05
C HIS A 361 54.82 5.31 73.71
N LYS A 362 54.71 4.14 73.06
CA LYS A 362 55.36 2.90 73.51
C LYS A 362 56.88 3.07 73.65
N ASN A 363 57.51 3.71 72.66
CA ASN A 363 58.95 3.93 72.67
C ASN A 363 59.34 4.93 73.77
N ARG A 364 58.62 6.05 73.90
CA ARG A 364 58.84 7.03 74.99
C ARG A 364 58.68 6.42 76.38
N TRP A 365 57.66 5.58 76.56
CA TRP A 365 57.45 4.85 77.82
C TRP A 365 58.61 3.89 78.11
N LYS A 366 59.02 3.06 77.13
CA LYS A 366 60.18 2.17 77.27
C LYS A 366 61.46 2.92 77.64
N ASP A 367 61.74 4.03 76.95
CA ASP A 367 62.93 4.85 77.22
C ASP A 367 62.91 5.43 78.64
N ALA A 368 61.74 5.90 79.10
CA ALA A 368 61.55 6.39 80.46
C ALA A 368 61.71 5.27 81.51
N THR A 369 61.15 4.09 81.28
CA THR A 369 61.30 2.93 82.17
C THR A 369 62.75 2.44 82.23
N VAL A 370 63.47 2.42 81.10
CA VAL A 370 64.91 2.08 81.06
C VAL A 370 65.72 3.12 81.84
N LYS A 371 65.43 4.42 81.67
CA LYS A 371 66.09 5.50 82.41
C LYS A 371 65.81 5.42 83.91
N GLU A 372 64.58 5.13 84.31
CA GLU A 372 64.19 4.90 85.70
C GLU A 372 64.99 3.73 86.31
N ARG A 373 65.07 2.60 85.61
CA ARG A 373 65.86 1.43 86.06
C ARG A 373 67.33 1.75 86.20
N ARG A 374 67.92 2.47 85.22
CA ARG A 374 69.33 2.90 85.28
C ARG A 374 69.60 3.77 86.51
N LEU A 375 68.75 4.78 86.75
CA LEU A 375 68.89 5.66 87.92
C LEU A 375 68.70 4.92 89.24
N ARG A 376 67.85 3.88 89.29
CA ARG A 376 67.71 3.03 90.47
C ARG A 376 68.99 2.25 90.74
N ILE A 377 69.60 1.66 89.71
CA ILE A 377 70.89 0.95 89.83
C ILE A 377 72.00 1.91 90.28
N GLU A 378 72.10 3.10 89.69
CA GLU A 378 73.06 4.14 90.09
C GLU A 378 72.85 4.57 91.55
N LEU A 379 71.60 4.71 91.99
CA LEU A 379 71.27 5.03 93.37
C LEU A 379 71.67 3.89 94.33
N ASP A 380 71.38 2.63 93.97
CA ASP A 380 71.75 1.46 94.76
C ASP A 380 73.28 1.32 94.88
N GLN A 381 74.02 1.58 93.79
CA GLN A 381 75.48 1.67 93.79
C GLN A 381 75.98 2.79 94.70
N CYS A 382 75.41 3.98 94.62
CA CYS A 382 75.76 5.12 95.50
C CYS A 382 75.47 4.81 96.98
N ILE A 383 74.39 4.09 97.30
CA ILE A 383 74.09 3.62 98.66
C ILE A 383 75.14 2.59 99.12
N GLN A 384 75.57 1.68 98.24
CA GLN A 384 76.63 0.73 98.55
C GLN A 384 77.98 1.42 98.74
N GLU A 385 78.36 2.37 97.89
CA GLU A 385 79.56 3.21 98.04
C GLU A 385 79.54 3.96 99.37
N LYS A 386 78.38 4.52 99.76
CA LYS A 386 78.22 5.13 101.08
C LYS A 386 78.50 4.15 102.21
N ARG A 387 77.85 2.98 102.18
CA ARG A 387 78.05 1.93 103.20
C ARG A 387 79.49 1.45 103.26
N LEU A 388 80.14 1.25 102.12
CA LEU A 388 81.56 0.88 102.07
C LEU A 388 82.43 1.99 102.65
N THR A 389 82.17 3.26 102.32
CA THR A 389 82.91 4.41 102.87
C THR A 389 82.73 4.51 104.38
N GLU A 390 81.51 4.28 104.90
CA GLU A 390 81.22 4.22 106.34
C GLU A 390 81.92 3.03 107.03
N ILE A 391 81.96 1.85 106.39
CA ILE A 391 82.68 0.67 106.90
C ILE A 391 84.19 0.93 106.91
N TYR A 392 84.74 1.51 105.84
CA TYR A 392 86.16 1.88 105.76
C TYR A 392 86.52 2.94 106.81
N GLU A 393 85.66 3.95 107.01
CA GLU A 393 85.82 4.93 108.08
C GLU A 393 85.85 4.24 109.44
N GLN A 394 84.90 3.34 109.73
CA GLN A 394 84.88 2.54 110.97
C GLN A 394 86.13 1.67 111.14
N GLN A 395 86.60 1.00 110.09
CA GLN A 395 87.82 0.19 110.11
C GLN A 395 89.08 1.02 110.36
N CYS A 396 89.21 2.19 109.72
CA CYS A 396 90.31 3.11 109.95
C CYS A 396 90.28 3.71 111.37
N TYR A 397 89.10 4.01 111.93
CA TYR A 397 89.01 4.38 113.34
C TYR A 397 89.45 3.25 114.27
N HIS A 398 89.07 2.01 113.97
CA HIS A 398 89.45 0.85 114.77
C HIS A 398 90.96 0.54 114.68
N GLU A 399 91.61 0.73 113.52
CA GLU A 399 93.06 0.64 113.36
C GLU A 399 93.82 1.75 114.11
N VAL A 400 93.26 2.96 114.19
CA VAL A 400 93.84 4.07 114.95
C VAL A 400 93.65 3.87 116.46
N GLU A 401 92.52 3.31 116.91
CA GLU A 401 92.30 2.96 118.33
C GLU A 401 93.16 1.79 118.80
N THR A 402 93.33 0.76 117.97
CA THR A 402 94.18 -0.40 118.30
C THR A 402 95.68 -0.05 118.30
N LYS A 403 96.13 0.91 117.49
CA LYS A 403 97.51 1.45 117.55
C LYS A 403 97.76 2.45 118.69
N SER A 404 96.72 2.98 119.34
CA SER A 404 96.82 3.85 120.53
C SER A 404 96.57 3.12 121.86
N SER A 405 96.34 1.80 121.84
CA SER A 405 96.05 0.97 123.01
C SER A 405 97.31 0.55 123.79
N GLY A 406 98.15 1.53 124.13
CA GLY A 406 99.40 1.35 124.88
C GLY A 406 99.76 2.58 125.72
N SER A 407 98.79 3.24 126.35
CA SER A 407 99.03 4.24 127.40
C SER A 407 97.76 4.43 128.24
N MET A 408 97.91 4.33 129.56
CA MET A 408 96.86 4.36 130.58
C MET A 408 96.07 5.69 130.65
N VAL A 409 94.76 5.54 130.81
CA VAL A 409 93.81 6.23 131.73
C VAL A 409 93.93 7.75 131.88
N LEU A 410 92.86 8.48 131.51
CA LEU A 410 92.14 9.42 132.39
C LEU A 410 90.84 9.96 131.74
N SER A 411 89.73 9.66 132.41
CA SER A 411 88.48 10.44 132.64
C SER A 411 87.82 11.28 131.54
N ASP A 412 86.50 11.06 131.45
CA ASP A 412 85.46 11.80 130.74
C ASP A 412 85.45 13.35 130.90
N VAL A 413 84.86 13.98 129.87
CA VAL A 413 83.96 15.16 129.84
C VAL A 413 84.41 16.26 128.84
N PRO A 414 83.47 16.82 128.04
CA PRO A 414 83.72 17.26 126.66
C PRO A 414 83.83 18.79 126.52
N LEU A 415 84.81 19.29 125.77
CA LEU A 415 84.89 20.72 125.44
C LEU A 415 85.73 20.99 124.17
N ALA A 416 85.26 20.57 123.00
CA ALA A 416 85.76 21.10 121.71
C ALA A 416 84.71 20.99 120.59
N ALA A 417 83.43 21.20 120.93
CA ALA A 417 82.33 21.35 119.99
C ALA A 417 82.08 22.81 119.58
N SER A 418 83.07 23.71 119.69
CA SER A 418 82.84 25.16 119.51
C SER A 418 83.93 25.92 118.75
N LEU A 419 84.57 25.32 117.74
CA LEU A 419 85.31 26.09 116.72
C LEU A 419 85.11 25.44 115.35
N ALA A 420 84.04 25.87 114.68
CA ALA A 420 83.67 25.49 113.32
C ALA A 420 84.76 25.87 112.31
N PRO A 421 84.91 25.11 111.20
CA PRO A 421 85.59 25.62 110.02
C PRO A 421 84.66 26.63 109.32
N MET A 422 84.66 27.88 109.80
CA MET A 422 84.62 29.00 108.86
C MET A 422 86.01 29.03 108.22
N GLY A 423 86.08 28.56 106.98
CA GLY A 423 87.19 28.92 106.11
C GLY A 423 87.24 30.44 106.02
N VAL A 424 88.31 31.04 106.54
CA VAL A 424 89.14 32.11 105.96
C VAL A 424 90.17 32.53 107.01
N PHE A 425 91.41 32.18 106.69
CA PHE A 425 92.72 32.53 107.25
C PHE A 425 92.87 33.72 108.21
N SER A 426 93.43 33.45 109.40
CA SER A 426 94.38 34.34 110.08
C SER A 426 95.66 33.57 110.43
N LEU A 427 96.82 34.20 110.24
CA LEU A 427 98.18 33.62 110.35
C LEU A 427 98.51 32.94 111.70
N ILE A 428 97.64 33.06 112.71
CA ILE A 428 97.83 32.51 114.05
C ILE A 428 97.34 31.06 114.13
N GLY A 429 96.24 30.72 113.44
CA GLY A 429 95.69 29.36 113.41
C GLY A 429 96.67 28.36 112.80
N ALA A 430 97.28 28.70 111.66
CA ALA A 430 98.27 27.84 111.00
C ALA A 430 99.52 27.57 111.86
N ARG A 431 99.92 28.50 112.75
CA ARG A 431 101.07 28.31 113.64
C ARG A 431 100.76 27.45 114.87
N ILE A 432 99.55 27.57 115.44
CA ILE A 432 99.10 26.71 116.55
C ILE A 432 98.83 25.28 116.04
N THR A 433 98.25 25.15 114.85
CA THR A 433 98.03 23.85 114.20
C THR A 433 99.35 23.17 113.81
N ALA A 434 100.34 23.91 113.34
CA ALA A 434 101.68 23.37 113.07
C ALA A 434 102.41 22.94 114.35
N ALA A 435 102.26 23.67 115.47
CA ALA A 435 102.85 23.31 116.76
C ALA A 435 102.19 22.06 117.39
N TYR A 436 100.86 21.93 117.30
CA TYR A 436 100.12 20.75 117.78
C TYR A 436 100.36 19.50 116.91
N ALA A 437 100.60 19.68 115.60
CA ALA A 437 100.95 18.59 114.70
C ALA A 437 102.35 18.00 114.97
N THR A 438 103.26 18.78 115.56
CA THR A 438 104.60 18.32 115.98
C THR A 438 104.60 17.62 117.35
N GLU A 439 103.69 17.95 118.28
CA GLU A 439 103.62 17.32 119.62
C GLU A 439 102.70 16.08 119.67
N ASN A 440 101.67 16.00 118.81
CA ASN A 440 100.77 14.85 118.75
C ASN A 440 100.37 14.50 117.29
N PRO A 441 101.32 13.96 116.49
CA PRO A 441 101.08 13.65 115.07
C PRO A 441 99.91 12.67 114.84
N SER A 442 99.63 11.76 115.80
CA SER A 442 98.53 10.80 115.71
C SER A 442 97.14 11.44 115.77
N LEU A 443 96.95 12.48 116.59
CA LEU A 443 95.66 13.20 116.73
C LEU A 443 95.39 14.11 115.53
N PHE A 444 96.42 14.76 114.98
CA PHE A 444 96.28 15.62 113.80
C PHE A 444 95.97 14.81 112.53
N GLN A 445 96.60 13.64 112.38
CA GLN A 445 96.32 12.69 111.30
C GLN A 445 94.89 12.11 111.42
N LYS A 446 94.41 11.82 112.63
CA LYS A 446 93.03 11.38 112.91
C LYS A 446 91.98 12.45 112.54
N SER A 447 92.24 13.72 112.86
CA SER A 447 91.35 14.84 112.51
C SER A 447 91.27 15.12 111.00
N ASN A 448 92.41 15.08 110.28
CA ASN A 448 92.42 15.25 108.82
C ASN A 448 91.76 14.07 108.08
N LEU A 449 91.97 12.83 108.55
CA LEU A 449 91.25 11.67 108.03
C LEU A 449 89.74 11.83 108.27
N GLN A 450 89.33 12.21 109.48
CA GLN A 450 87.93 12.45 109.84
C GLN A 450 87.26 13.54 108.98
N MET A 451 87.96 14.64 108.70
CA MET A 451 87.47 15.69 107.80
C MET A 451 87.34 15.21 106.35
N ASN A 452 88.33 14.46 105.83
CA ASN A 452 88.25 13.88 104.49
C ASN A 452 87.13 12.84 104.36
N TYR A 453 86.90 11.98 105.36
CA TYR A 453 85.80 11.03 105.36
C TYR A 453 84.44 11.73 105.45
N ARG A 454 84.29 12.74 106.31
CA ARG A 454 83.05 13.54 106.38
C ARG A 454 82.76 14.28 105.07
N GLN A 455 83.80 14.77 104.39
CA GLN A 455 83.66 15.41 103.09
C GLN A 455 83.28 14.41 102.00
N ASN A 456 83.89 13.22 101.99
CA ASN A 456 83.51 12.13 101.08
C ASN A 456 82.08 11.63 101.33
N ILE A 457 81.66 11.47 102.58
CA ILE A 457 80.28 11.10 102.94
C ILE A 457 79.30 12.19 102.53
N ALA A 458 79.62 13.47 102.75
CA ALA A 458 78.79 14.59 102.31
C ALA A 458 78.67 14.67 100.77
N GLU A 459 79.75 14.39 100.03
CA GLU A 459 79.72 14.30 98.57
C GLU A 459 78.88 13.13 98.07
N VAL A 460 78.98 11.96 98.71
CA VAL A 460 78.17 10.78 98.40
C VAL A 460 76.70 11.04 98.74
N ASP A 461 76.40 11.71 99.86
CA ASP A 461 75.03 12.09 100.24
C ASP A 461 74.44 13.13 99.29
N TYR A 462 75.23 14.11 98.85
CA TYR A 462 74.79 15.06 97.81
C TYR A 462 74.51 14.35 96.48
N LYS A 463 75.38 13.43 96.06
CA LYS A 463 75.15 12.59 94.87
C LYS A 463 73.90 11.74 95.03
N ARG A 464 73.67 11.13 96.20
CA ARG A 464 72.48 10.34 96.53
C ARG A 464 71.20 11.17 96.47
N LEU A 465 71.17 12.35 97.08
CA LEU A 465 70.02 13.26 97.02
C LEU A 465 69.70 13.68 95.59
N LYS A 466 70.73 14.01 94.79
CA LYS A 466 70.57 14.35 93.37
C LYS A 466 70.09 13.16 92.52
N LEU A 467 70.50 11.94 92.86
CA LEU A 467 70.02 10.71 92.22
C LEU A 467 68.58 10.38 92.62
N MET A 468 68.20 10.61 93.88
CA MET A 468 66.82 10.46 94.35
C MET A 468 65.85 11.38 93.61
N ASP A 469 66.17 12.67 93.51
CA ASP A 469 65.35 13.65 92.76
C ASP A 469 65.22 13.28 91.27
N LYS A 470 66.34 12.88 90.64
CA LYS A 470 66.34 12.38 89.26
C LYS A 470 65.50 11.10 89.12
N LEU A 471 65.57 10.19 90.08
CA LEU A 471 64.82 8.94 90.09
C LEU A 471 63.33 9.20 90.26
N GLU A 472 62.94 10.13 91.13
CA GLU A 472 61.55 10.54 91.33
C GLU A 472 60.97 11.20 90.07
N THR A 473 61.72 12.10 89.45
CA THR A 473 61.36 12.68 88.14
C THR A 473 61.25 11.62 87.05
N ALA A 474 62.14 10.62 87.03
CA ALA A 474 62.10 9.53 86.07
C ALA A 474 60.91 8.58 86.31
N ARG A 475 60.58 8.28 87.57
CA ARG A 475 59.38 7.52 87.96
C ARG A 475 58.11 8.24 87.51
N PHE A 476 57.99 9.53 87.81
CA PHE A 476 56.84 10.32 87.37
C PHE A 476 56.67 10.29 85.84
N ARG A 477 57.75 10.49 85.07
CA ARG A 477 57.71 10.41 83.60
C ARG A 477 57.39 9.01 83.08
N SER A 478 57.89 7.97 83.74
CA SER A 478 57.60 6.56 83.42
C SER A 478 56.10 6.25 83.61
N THR A 479 55.51 6.70 84.72
CA THR A 479 54.07 6.56 85.00
C THR A 479 53.21 7.40 84.04
N ASP A 480 53.51 8.69 83.85
CA ASP A 480 52.76 9.57 82.94
C ASP A 480 52.78 9.05 81.49
N PHE A 481 53.94 8.59 80.99
CA PHE A 481 54.00 7.97 79.68
C PHE A 481 53.31 6.61 79.62
N GLY A 482 53.29 5.85 80.73
CA GLY A 482 52.55 4.60 80.84
C GLY A 482 51.04 4.80 80.76
N GLU A 483 50.50 5.77 81.49
CA GLU A 483 49.08 6.14 81.46
C GLU A 483 48.65 6.66 80.09
N LYS A 484 49.43 7.59 79.51
CA LYS A 484 49.19 8.09 78.14
C LYS A 484 49.25 6.97 77.11
N TYR A 485 50.21 6.05 77.23
CA TYR A 485 50.29 4.89 76.35
C TYR A 485 49.06 3.99 76.50
N SER A 486 48.60 3.72 77.74
CA SER A 486 47.39 2.94 77.99
C SER A 486 46.15 3.58 77.37
N GLN A 487 45.96 4.90 77.54
CA GLN A 487 44.85 5.65 76.94
C GLN A 487 44.86 5.57 75.41
N ILE A 488 46.05 5.72 74.79
CA ILE A 488 46.21 5.60 73.33
C ILE A 488 45.94 4.18 72.85
N VAL A 489 46.31 3.15 73.63
CA VAL A 489 46.01 1.75 73.29
C VAL A 489 44.50 1.49 73.30
N THR A 490 43.77 1.99 74.30
CA THR A 490 42.30 1.86 74.35
C THR A 490 41.64 2.57 73.17
N ALA A 491 42.04 3.81 72.87
CA ALA A 491 41.53 4.55 71.72
C ALA A 491 41.88 3.87 70.38
N PHE A 492 43.07 3.27 70.26
CA PHE A 492 43.46 2.51 69.08
C PHE A 492 42.57 1.30 68.82
N ILE A 493 42.19 0.55 69.88
CA ILE A 493 41.29 -0.61 69.76
C ILE A 493 39.89 -0.15 69.34
N GLN A 494 39.38 0.93 69.93
CA GLN A 494 38.07 1.50 69.56
C GLN A 494 38.04 1.94 68.09
N ASP A 495 39.08 2.64 67.63
CA ASP A 495 39.21 3.05 66.23
C ASP A 495 39.33 1.83 65.29
N GLU A 496 39.97 0.74 65.72
CA GLU A 496 40.08 -0.52 64.94
C GLU A 496 38.71 -1.17 64.75
N GLU A 497 37.92 -1.27 65.82
CA GLU A 497 36.54 -1.77 65.78
C GLU A 497 35.63 -0.87 64.94
N GLU A 498 35.81 0.45 64.99
CA GLU A 498 35.07 1.40 64.15
C GLU A 498 35.40 1.23 62.67
N VAL A 499 36.68 1.08 62.32
CA VAL A 499 37.11 0.79 60.93
C VAL A 499 36.52 -0.51 60.42
N GLN A 500 36.52 -1.58 61.22
CA GLN A 500 35.92 -2.86 60.84
C GLN A 500 34.41 -2.72 60.59
N ARG A 501 33.68 -2.07 61.50
CA ARG A 501 32.23 -1.82 61.34
C ARG A 501 31.92 -0.99 60.09
N LYS A 502 32.65 0.10 59.87
CA LYS A 502 32.48 0.95 58.68
C LYS A 502 32.87 0.25 57.38
N SER A 503 33.86 -0.65 57.42
CA SER A 503 34.24 -1.48 56.26
C SER A 503 33.09 -2.39 55.82
N VAL A 504 32.44 -3.09 56.75
CA VAL A 504 31.31 -3.98 56.44
C VAL A 504 30.17 -3.17 55.83
N PHE A 505 29.80 -2.05 56.47
CA PHE A 505 28.72 -1.19 55.97
C PHE A 505 29.00 -0.59 54.59
N CYS A 506 30.26 -0.22 54.31
CA CYS A 506 30.70 0.25 53.00
C CYS A 506 30.58 -0.85 51.93
N MET A 507 30.96 -2.10 52.26
CA MET A 507 30.80 -3.24 51.35
C MET A 507 29.34 -3.57 51.05
N GLU A 508 28.47 -3.57 52.06
CA GLU A 508 27.03 -3.79 51.89
C GLU A 508 26.37 -2.69 51.05
N SER A 509 26.74 -1.43 51.30
CA SER A 509 26.25 -0.28 50.52
C SER A 509 26.71 -0.36 49.06
N ARG A 510 27.95 -0.79 48.83
CA ARG A 510 28.48 -1.04 47.49
C ARG A 510 27.72 -2.14 46.76
N ALA A 511 27.50 -3.30 47.39
CA ALA A 511 26.78 -4.42 46.80
C ALA A 511 25.34 -4.03 46.43
N THR A 512 24.67 -3.25 47.29
CA THR A 512 23.33 -2.70 47.01
C THR A 512 23.35 -1.78 45.80
N ALA A 513 24.32 -0.88 45.69
CA ALA A 513 24.46 0.00 44.51
C ALA A 513 24.73 -0.81 43.23
N GLU A 514 25.62 -1.80 43.28
CA GLU A 514 25.93 -2.67 42.13
C GLU A 514 24.69 -3.46 41.67
N LYS A 515 23.85 -3.93 42.59
CA LYS A 515 22.57 -4.58 42.29
C LYS A 515 21.63 -3.65 41.50
N TYR A 516 21.35 -2.45 42.02
CA TYR A 516 20.44 -1.51 41.35
C TYR A 516 20.99 -0.99 40.02
N ILE A 517 22.32 -0.83 39.89
CA ILE A 517 22.95 -0.51 38.60
C ILE A 517 22.66 -1.60 37.57
N LYS A 518 22.77 -2.88 37.96
CA LYS A 518 22.51 -4.00 37.07
C LYS A 518 21.03 -4.08 36.68
N GLU A 519 20.11 -4.03 37.65
CA GLU A 519 18.67 -4.07 37.40
C GLU A 519 18.22 -2.92 36.48
N HIS A 520 18.69 -1.69 36.73
CA HIS A 520 18.43 -0.55 35.84
C HIS A 520 18.96 -0.78 34.42
N ARG A 521 20.14 -1.39 34.24
CA ARG A 521 20.68 -1.68 32.90
C ARG A 521 19.84 -2.72 32.17
N ASP A 522 19.42 -3.77 32.87
CA ASP A 522 18.60 -4.84 32.30
C ASP A 522 17.23 -4.29 31.86
N VAL A 523 16.59 -3.45 32.68
CA VAL A 523 15.33 -2.77 32.31
C VAL A 523 15.52 -1.84 31.12
N CYS A 524 16.57 -1.01 31.09
CA CYS A 524 16.85 -0.15 29.93
C CYS A 524 17.07 -0.96 28.64
N ALA A 525 17.71 -2.13 28.72
CA ALA A 525 17.88 -3.01 27.56
C ALA A 525 16.53 -3.54 27.06
N CYS A 526 15.65 -3.96 27.97
CA CYS A 526 14.28 -4.36 27.64
C CYS A 526 13.46 -3.22 27.02
N THR A 527 13.57 -1.99 27.56
CA THR A 527 12.92 -0.79 26.99
C THR A 527 13.35 -0.58 25.54
N ASN A 528 14.65 -0.60 25.27
CA ASN A 528 15.20 -0.43 23.91
C ASN A 528 14.70 -1.51 22.93
N GLU A 529 14.58 -2.76 23.40
CA GLU A 529 14.05 -3.86 22.58
C GLU A 529 12.57 -3.65 22.23
N VAL A 530 11.76 -3.22 23.20
CA VAL A 530 10.34 -2.91 22.99
C VAL A 530 10.18 -1.73 22.03
N GLU A 531 10.96 -0.66 22.19
CA GLU A 531 10.97 0.49 21.25
C GLU A 531 11.35 0.08 19.83
N HIS A 532 12.30 -0.85 19.67
CA HIS A 532 12.67 -1.37 18.36
C HIS A 532 11.52 -2.18 17.73
N LYS A 533 10.85 -3.04 18.50
CA LYS A 533 9.66 -3.78 18.04
C LYS A 533 8.52 -2.86 17.65
N LEU A 534 8.28 -1.79 18.42
CA LEU A 534 7.29 -0.76 18.08
C LEU A 534 7.58 -0.08 16.74
N ARG A 535 8.85 0.29 16.49
CA ARG A 535 9.26 0.86 15.19
C ARG A 535 8.96 -0.10 14.04
N MET A 536 9.33 -1.38 14.18
CA MET A 536 9.05 -2.39 13.15
C MET A 536 7.55 -2.59 12.88
N ILE A 537 6.71 -2.55 13.92
CA ILE A 537 5.25 -2.64 13.75
C ILE A 537 4.71 -1.40 13.05
N ASN A 538 5.20 -0.22 13.41
CA ASN A 538 4.78 1.02 12.78
C ASN A 538 5.13 1.07 11.28
N ASP A 539 6.32 0.59 10.90
CA ASP A 539 6.73 0.47 9.51
C ASP A 539 5.81 -0.51 8.74
N LYS A 540 5.44 -1.64 9.36
CA LYS A 540 4.49 -2.60 8.78
C LYS A 540 3.09 -2.00 8.63
N LEU A 541 2.60 -1.29 9.64
CA LEU A 541 1.30 -0.60 9.58
C LEU A 541 1.25 0.37 8.40
N GLN A 542 2.29 1.20 8.23
CA GLN A 542 2.38 2.14 7.12
C GLN A 542 2.38 1.43 5.76
N GLN A 543 3.12 0.33 5.62
CA GLN A 543 3.12 -0.47 4.40
C GLN A 543 1.74 -1.09 4.09
N THR A 544 1.09 -1.69 5.09
CA THR A 544 -0.24 -2.29 4.94
C THR A 544 -1.30 -1.24 4.60
N GLN A 545 -1.23 -0.05 5.21
CA GLN A 545 -2.14 1.07 4.91
C GLN A 545 -2.00 1.55 3.46
N GLU A 546 -0.78 1.66 2.92
CA GLU A 546 -0.59 2.01 1.51
C GLU A 546 -1.10 0.90 0.57
N GLN A 547 -0.93 -0.37 0.93
CA GLN A 547 -1.51 -1.49 0.19
C GLN A 547 -3.05 -1.46 0.16
N ILE A 548 -3.70 -1.12 1.29
CA ILE A 548 -5.16 -0.94 1.35
C ILE A 548 -5.60 0.18 0.42
N LYS A 549 -4.90 1.32 0.44
CA LYS A 549 -5.18 2.47 -0.42
C LYS A 549 -5.05 2.11 -1.90
N ASN A 550 -4.00 1.40 -2.28
CA ASN A 550 -3.82 0.93 -3.66
C ASN A 550 -4.93 -0.04 -4.08
N THR A 551 -5.23 -1.03 -3.24
CA THR A 551 -6.32 -1.99 -3.49
C THR A 551 -7.67 -1.28 -3.64
N LYS A 552 -7.94 -0.25 -2.83
CA LYS A 552 -9.17 0.56 -2.93
C LYS A 552 -9.25 1.31 -4.26
N ASN A 553 -8.14 1.87 -4.73
CA ASN A 553 -8.08 2.53 -6.03
C ASN A 553 -8.33 1.54 -7.17
N ASP A 554 -7.73 0.34 -7.10
CA ASP A 554 -7.95 -0.72 -8.10
C ASP A 554 -9.43 -1.14 -8.12
N ILE A 555 -10.05 -1.39 -6.96
CA ILE A 555 -11.49 -1.70 -6.87
C ILE A 555 -12.32 -0.61 -7.54
N HIS A 556 -11.98 0.66 -7.34
CA HIS A 556 -12.70 1.77 -7.96
C HIS A 556 -12.56 1.77 -9.50
N LEU A 557 -11.34 1.61 -10.01
CA LEU A 557 -11.07 1.54 -11.46
C LEU A 557 -11.84 0.37 -12.11
N TYR A 558 -11.82 -0.81 -11.50
CA TYR A 558 -12.55 -1.97 -12.02
C TYR A 558 -14.08 -1.80 -11.92
N LYS A 559 -14.59 -1.08 -10.91
CA LYS A 559 -16.02 -0.74 -10.82
C LYS A 559 -16.46 0.20 -11.95
N GLU A 560 -15.64 1.18 -12.33
CA GLU A 560 -15.92 2.03 -13.49
C GLU A 560 -15.85 1.25 -14.81
N LEU A 561 -14.85 0.39 -14.97
CA LEU A 561 -14.76 -0.49 -16.15
C LEU A 561 -15.97 -1.43 -16.26
N ARG A 562 -16.44 -1.96 -15.11
CA ARG A 562 -17.67 -2.78 -15.05
C ARG A 562 -18.87 -2.01 -15.57
N LYS A 563 -19.08 -0.76 -15.10
CA LYS A 563 -20.20 0.09 -15.57
C LYS A 563 -20.16 0.30 -17.07
N MET A 564 -18.99 0.64 -17.61
CA MET A 564 -18.79 0.83 -19.05
C MET A 564 -19.16 -0.43 -19.84
N LYS A 565 -18.71 -1.61 -19.38
CA LYS A 565 -19.01 -2.90 -20.02
C LYS A 565 -20.48 -3.27 -19.92
N THR A 566 -21.15 -2.96 -18.81
CA THR A 566 -22.61 -3.13 -18.68
C THR A 566 -23.36 -2.26 -19.68
N SER A 567 -23.01 -0.98 -19.82
CA SER A 567 -23.63 -0.11 -20.83
C SER A 567 -23.38 -0.59 -22.27
N GLN A 568 -22.20 -1.17 -22.55
CA GLN A 568 -21.90 -1.77 -23.85
C GLN A 568 -22.79 -2.98 -24.15
N ILE A 569 -23.05 -3.83 -23.15
CA ILE A 569 -23.98 -4.97 -23.26
C ILE A 569 -25.40 -4.49 -23.57
N ASP A 570 -25.88 -3.48 -22.85
CA ASP A 570 -27.23 -2.96 -23.04
C ASP A 570 -27.41 -2.38 -24.45
N ALA A 571 -26.42 -1.62 -24.95
CA ALA A 571 -26.44 -1.09 -26.31
C ALA A 571 -26.43 -2.18 -27.40
N LEU A 572 -25.63 -3.24 -27.20
CA LEU A 572 -25.61 -4.40 -28.12
C LEU A 572 -26.96 -5.13 -28.12
N LYS A 573 -27.57 -5.32 -26.96
CA LYS A 573 -28.89 -5.97 -26.83
C LYS A 573 -29.98 -5.19 -27.56
N GLU A 574 -30.01 -3.87 -27.45
CA GLU A 574 -30.99 -3.05 -28.19
C GLU A 574 -30.72 -3.12 -29.71
N THR A 575 -29.46 -3.01 -30.15
CA THR A 575 -29.10 -3.13 -31.58
C THR A 575 -29.51 -4.48 -32.16
N MET A 576 -29.33 -5.57 -31.41
CA MET A 576 -29.73 -6.91 -31.84
C MET A 576 -31.25 -7.08 -31.88
N LYS A 577 -31.98 -6.43 -30.98
CA LYS A 577 -33.44 -6.42 -30.99
C LYS A 577 -33.96 -5.70 -32.23
N ASP A 578 -33.43 -4.52 -32.55
CA ASP A 578 -33.78 -3.77 -33.77
C ASP A 578 -33.48 -4.59 -35.04
N LEU A 579 -32.33 -5.28 -35.08
CA LEU A 579 -31.97 -6.17 -36.20
C LEU A 579 -32.92 -7.37 -36.33
N ASN A 580 -33.34 -7.98 -35.22
CA ASN A 580 -34.30 -9.08 -35.23
C ASN A 580 -35.64 -8.64 -35.81
N GLU A 581 -36.15 -7.47 -35.40
CA GLU A 581 -37.40 -6.91 -35.94
C GLU A 581 -37.28 -6.66 -37.46
N LEU A 582 -36.14 -6.15 -37.93
CA LEU A 582 -35.89 -5.97 -39.37
C LEU A 582 -35.83 -7.30 -40.14
N ILE A 583 -35.19 -8.32 -39.57
CA ILE A 583 -35.10 -9.68 -40.16
C ILE A 583 -36.49 -10.30 -40.26
N GLU A 584 -37.33 -10.15 -39.23
CA GLU A 584 -38.70 -10.67 -39.19
C GLU A 584 -39.58 -9.98 -40.25
N ASN A 585 -39.50 -8.66 -40.34
CA ASN A 585 -40.20 -7.88 -41.37
C ASN A 585 -39.74 -8.26 -42.80
N GLN A 586 -38.45 -8.51 -43.00
CA GLN A 586 -37.92 -8.98 -44.28
C GLN A 586 -38.37 -10.40 -44.60
N SER A 587 -38.39 -11.31 -43.62
CA SER A 587 -38.89 -12.67 -43.77
C SER A 587 -40.34 -12.68 -44.23
N GLN A 588 -41.17 -11.82 -43.64
CA GLN A 588 -42.57 -11.67 -44.03
C GLN A 588 -42.70 -11.10 -45.46
N SER A 589 -41.89 -10.10 -45.83
CA SER A 589 -41.86 -9.55 -47.20
C SER A 589 -41.45 -10.59 -48.25
N ILE A 590 -40.44 -11.42 -47.95
CA ILE A 590 -39.98 -12.52 -48.81
C ILE A 590 -41.10 -13.54 -49.02
N LYS A 591 -41.82 -13.88 -47.94
CA LYS A 591 -42.95 -14.81 -48.00
C LYS A 591 -44.06 -14.27 -48.90
N GLU A 592 -44.46 -13.01 -48.72
CA GLU A 592 -45.49 -12.37 -49.55
C GLU A 592 -45.08 -12.31 -51.04
N LEU A 593 -43.82 -11.99 -51.33
CA LEU A 593 -43.30 -12.01 -52.70
C LEU A 593 -43.33 -13.41 -53.32
N ARG A 594 -42.95 -14.45 -52.56
CA ARG A 594 -43.03 -15.85 -53.04
C ARG A 594 -44.47 -16.27 -53.34
N ASP A 595 -45.42 -15.89 -52.49
CA ASP A 595 -46.84 -16.19 -52.71
C ASP A 595 -47.36 -15.51 -54.00
N VAL A 596 -46.97 -14.26 -54.26
CA VAL A 596 -47.31 -13.54 -55.50
C VAL A 596 -46.67 -14.19 -56.73
N ILE A 597 -45.39 -14.58 -56.66
CA ILE A 597 -44.71 -15.29 -57.75
C ILE A 597 -45.44 -16.61 -58.06
N GLN A 598 -45.81 -17.40 -57.05
CA GLN A 598 -46.57 -18.63 -57.24
C GLN A 598 -47.94 -18.39 -57.91
N GLN A 599 -48.66 -17.34 -57.51
CA GLN A 599 -49.93 -16.97 -58.15
C GLN A 599 -49.74 -16.57 -59.61
N LYS A 600 -48.68 -15.83 -59.93
CA LYS A 600 -48.33 -15.43 -61.30
C LYS A 600 -47.96 -16.64 -62.15
N GLN A 601 -47.17 -17.58 -61.62
CA GLN A 601 -46.83 -18.84 -62.28
C GLN A 601 -48.07 -19.68 -62.61
N ALA A 602 -49.01 -19.80 -61.66
CA ALA A 602 -50.27 -20.50 -61.91
C ALA A 602 -51.11 -19.83 -63.02
N THR A 603 -51.14 -18.49 -63.04
CA THR A 603 -51.84 -17.71 -64.07
C THR A 603 -51.19 -17.90 -65.43
N LEU A 604 -49.86 -17.79 -65.53
CA LEU A 604 -49.10 -18.02 -66.76
C LEU A 604 -49.34 -19.44 -67.30
N SER A 605 -49.34 -20.45 -66.42
CA SER A 605 -49.62 -21.83 -66.79
C SER A 605 -51.02 -22.01 -67.36
N ASN A 606 -52.03 -21.31 -66.81
CA ASN A 606 -53.38 -21.30 -67.36
C ASN A 606 -53.44 -20.59 -68.73
N THR A 607 -52.78 -19.44 -68.88
CA THR A 607 -52.70 -18.71 -70.15
C THR A 607 -52.04 -19.54 -71.25
N ILE A 608 -50.98 -20.28 -70.93
CA ILE A 608 -50.34 -21.23 -71.87
C ILE A 608 -51.32 -22.31 -72.31
N GLN A 609 -52.08 -22.92 -71.38
CA GLN A 609 -53.12 -23.90 -71.74
C GLN A 609 -54.20 -23.31 -72.66
N TYR A 610 -54.62 -22.05 -72.42
CA TYR A 610 -55.55 -21.36 -73.31
C TYR A 610 -54.97 -21.13 -74.70
N ILE A 611 -53.71 -20.68 -74.79
CA ILE A 611 -52.99 -20.51 -76.07
C ILE A 611 -52.95 -21.83 -76.83
N ASP A 612 -52.57 -22.94 -76.17
CA ASP A 612 -52.50 -24.26 -76.79
C ASP A 612 -53.87 -24.72 -77.35
N LYS A 613 -54.95 -24.45 -76.60
CA LYS A 613 -56.31 -24.73 -77.05
C LYS A 613 -56.69 -23.89 -78.28
N HIS A 614 -56.36 -22.60 -78.30
CA HIS A 614 -56.62 -21.72 -79.44
C HIS A 614 -55.78 -22.08 -80.67
N ILE A 615 -54.51 -22.49 -80.50
CA ILE A 615 -53.68 -23.02 -81.58
C ILE A 615 -54.34 -24.25 -82.22
N SER A 616 -54.88 -25.16 -81.39
CA SER A 616 -55.60 -26.34 -81.88
C SER A 616 -56.85 -25.99 -82.69
N ILE A 617 -57.60 -24.96 -82.28
CA ILE A 617 -58.76 -24.44 -83.02
C ILE A 617 -58.34 -23.83 -84.35
N VAL A 618 -57.33 -22.96 -84.37
CA VAL A 618 -56.81 -22.33 -85.59
C VAL A 618 -56.36 -23.40 -86.59
N LYS A 619 -55.58 -24.40 -86.15
CA LYS A 619 -55.14 -25.52 -87.00
C LYS A 619 -56.30 -26.33 -87.60
N LYS A 620 -57.39 -26.52 -86.83
CA LYS A 620 -58.60 -27.20 -87.33
C LYS A 620 -59.31 -26.37 -88.40
N LEU A 621 -59.40 -25.05 -88.21
CA LEU A 621 -60.00 -24.14 -89.19
C LEU A 621 -59.14 -24.04 -90.46
N GLU A 622 -57.81 -24.02 -90.35
CA GLU A 622 -56.88 -24.02 -91.50
C GLU A 622 -56.95 -25.31 -92.33
N GLY A 623 -57.24 -26.46 -91.69
CA GLY A 623 -57.38 -27.75 -92.36
C GLY A 623 -58.79 -28.07 -92.90
N MET A 624 -59.75 -27.16 -92.72
CA MET A 624 -61.14 -27.28 -93.20
C MET A 624 -61.42 -26.50 -94.51
N ASN A 625 -60.37 -25.93 -95.13
CA ASN A 625 -60.44 -25.28 -96.44
C ASN A 625 -60.41 -26.26 -97.60
#